data_AF-A0A3D2MNV0-F1
#
_entry.id   AF-A0A3D2MNV0-F1
#
_cell.length_a   1.000
_cell.length_b   1.000
_cell.length_c   1.000
_cell.angle_alpha   90.00
_cell.angle_beta   90.00
_cell.angle_gamma   90.00
#
_symmetry.space_group_name_H-M   'P 1'
#
loop_
_entity.id
_entity.type
_entity.pdbx_description
1 polymer ?
#
loop_
_entity_poly.entity_id
_entity_poly.type
_entity_poly.pdbx_seq_one_letter_code
_entity_poly.pdbx_strand_id
1 'polypeptide(L)' 'MQFGRCYEEFEVGALYKHWPGRTITEYDDTLFCMLTMNHNPL' A
#
# COMPACT_ATOMS: atom_id res chain seq x y z
N MET A 1 -17.51 -9.60 5.22
CA MET A 1 -16.21 -8.96 5.50
C MET A 1 -16.50 -7.53 5.89
N GLN A 2 -16.17 -7.10 7.11
CA GLN A 2 -16.29 -5.71 7.51
C GLN A 2 -15.11 -4.95 6.87
N PHE A 3 -15.41 -4.00 5.99
CA PHE A 3 -14.40 -3.19 5.30
C PHE A 3 -14.15 -1.91 6.08
N GLY A 4 -12.89 -1.65 6.42
CA GLY A 4 -12.50 -0.46 7.16
C GLY A 4 -12.87 -0.50 8.64
N ARG A 5 -12.46 0.54 9.37
CA ARG A 5 -12.79 0.78 10.78
C ARG A 5 -13.17 2.24 11.00
N CYS A 6 -14.08 2.49 11.92
CA CYS A 6 -14.43 3.82 12.38
C CYS A 6 -13.46 4.28 13.48
N TYR A 7 -13.43 5.58 13.77
CA TYR A 7 -12.51 6.18 14.75
C TYR A 7 -12.61 5.52 16.15
N GLU A 8 -13.82 5.13 16.54
CA GLU A 8 -14.15 4.56 17.84
C GLU A 8 -13.63 3.11 18.00
N GLU A 9 -13.24 2.45 16.92
CA GLU A 9 -12.74 1.07 16.91
C GLU A 9 -11.21 1.00 17.01
N PHE A 10 -10.54 2.15 17.19
CA PHE A 10 -9.10 2.25 17.38
C PHE A 10 -8.74 2.33 18.86
N GLU A 11 -7.70 1.60 19.26
CA GLU A 11 -7.21 1.56 20.65
C GLU A 11 -5.78 2.08 20.72
N VAL A 12 -5.47 2.87 21.75
CA VAL A 12 -4.12 3.40 21.95
C VAL A 12 -3.15 2.24 22.19
N GLY A 13 -2.11 2.17 21.36
CA GLY A 13 -1.10 1.10 21.41
C GLY A 13 -1.46 -0.14 20.59
N ALA A 14 -2.60 -0.18 19.91
CA ALA A 14 -2.92 -1.27 18.99
C ALA A 14 -1.96 -1.32 17.79
N LEU A 15 -1.52 -2.53 17.43
CA LEU A 15 -0.71 -2.78 16.23
C LEU A 15 -1.58 -3.43 15.15
N TYR A 16 -1.81 -2.71 14.05
CA TYR A 16 -2.57 -3.23 12.91
C TYR A 16 -1.63 -3.81 11.86
N LYS A 17 -1.64 -5.14 11.71
CA LYS A 17 -0.91 -5.81 10.65
C LYS A 17 -1.70 -5.74 9.34
N HIS A 18 -1.19 -5.00 8.36
CA HIS A 18 -1.76 -4.96 7.02
C HIS A 18 -1.41 -6.23 6.25
N TRP A 19 -2.42 -6.94 5.75
CA TRP A 19 -2.29 -8.16 4.95
C TRP A 19 -3.42 -8.20 3.91
N PRO A 20 -3.18 -8.74 2.70
CA PRO A 20 -1.98 -9.40 2.21
C PRO A 20 -0.82 -8.47 1.86
N GLY A 21 0.40 -8.92 2.17
CA GLY A 21 1.61 -8.33 1.60
C GLY A 21 1.73 -8.72 0.12
N ARG A 22 2.34 -7.86 -0.69
CA ARG A 22 2.57 -8.11 -2.11
C ARG A 22 4.07 -8.03 -2.41
N THR A 23 4.60 -9.00 -3.14
CA THR A 23 5.97 -8.95 -3.68
C THR A 23 6.03 -7.94 -4.83
N ILE A 24 6.99 -7.02 -4.78
CA ILE A 24 7.22 -6.04 -5.85
C ILE A 24 8.15 -6.63 -6.90
N THR A 25 7.80 -6.42 -8.15
CA THR A 25 8.58 -6.85 -9.33
C THR A 25 8.95 -5.63 -10.18
N GLU A 26 9.88 -5.82 -11.13
CA GLU A 26 10.26 -4.77 -12.09
C GLU A 26 9.06 -4.24 -12.89
N TYR A 27 8.07 -5.09 -13.16
CA TYR A 27 6.84 -4.69 -13.84
C TYR A 27 6.05 -3.63 -13.07
N ASP A 28 6.03 -3.71 -11.73
CA ASP A 28 5.30 -2.76 -10.90
C ASP A 28 5.91 -1.36 -10.98
N ASP A 29 7.24 -1.27 -10.98
CA ASP A 29 7.97 0.00 -11.14
C ASP A 29 7.78 0.57 -12.54
N THR A 30 7.95 -0.26 -13.58
CA THR A 30 7.74 0.16 -14.97
C THR A 30 6.31 0.68 -15.19
N LEU A 31 5.31 -0.02 -14.67
CA LEU A 31 3.91 0.41 -14.74
C LEU A 31 3.68 1.73 -13.99
N PHE A 32 4.21 1.86 -12.78
CA PHE A 32 4.08 3.08 -12.00
C PHE A 32 4.70 4.28 -12.71
N CYS A 33 5.88 4.12 -13.32
CA CYS A 33 6.53 5.16 -14.09
C CYS A 33 5.71 5.60 -15.30
N MET A 34 5.11 4.66 -16.05
CA MET A 34 4.23 5.00 -17.16
C MET A 34 2.95 5.71 -16.72
N LEU A 35 2.37 5.34 -15.58
CA LEU A 35 1.15 5.96 -15.06
C LEU A 35 1.38 7.39 -14.53
N THR A 36 2.55 7.62 -13.93
CA THR A 36 2.87 8.89 -13.27
C THR A 36 3.77 9.80 -14.11
N MET A 37 4.21 9.34 -15.28
CA MET A 37 5.22 10.00 -16.09
C MET A 37 6.50 10.29 -15.27
N ASN A 38 6.94 9.29 -14.50
CA ASN A 38 8.18 9.39 -13.73
C ASN A 38 9.38 9.18 -14.67
N HIS A 39 10.28 10.16 -14.71
CA HIS A 39 11.49 10.16 -15.57
C HIS A 39 12.79 10.01 -14.76
N ASN A 40 12.70 9.65 -13.47
CA ASN A 40 13.88 9.50 -12.65
C ASN A 40 14.77 8.36 -13.20
N PRO A 41 16.05 8.62 -13.53
CA PRO A 41 16.97 7.55 -13.88
C PRO A 41 17.25 6.65 -12.67
N LEU A 42 17.61 5.39 -12.94
CA LEU A 42 18.11 4.46 -11.94
C LEU A 42 19.54 4.83 -11.49
#